data_AF-A0AAW4BK05-F1
#
_entry.id   AF-A0AAW4BK05-F1
#
_cell.length_a   1.000
_cell.length_b   1.000
_cell.length_c   1.000
_cell.angle_alpha   90.00
_cell.angle_beta   90.00
_cell.angle_gamma   90.00
#
_symmetry.space_group_name_H-M   'P 1'
#
loop_
_entity.id
_entity.type
_entity.pdbx_description
1 polymer ?
#
loop_
_entity_poly.entity_id
_entity_poly.type
_entity_poly.pdbx_seq_one_letter_code
_entity_poly.pdbx_strand_id
1 'polypeptide(L)'
;MINIELQSLVKRLTPLLKSALETAAGDCVSKGHFAIEAEHWFVQLLQQSKGWEAALQQASMAKESMLERCNDRQMHLARGNDSSPSLSPELVELLKDAWMLASLNNQQSVVNEFHL
;
A
#
# COMPACT_ATOMS: atom_id res chain seq x y z
N MET A 1 -23.51 -3.61 2.42
CA MET A 1 -22.30 -2.79 2.26
C MET A 1 -22.22 -2.33 0.82
N ILE A 2 -21.85 -1.08 0.57
CA ILE A 2 -21.64 -0.55 -0.79
C ILE A 2 -20.42 -1.27 -1.38
N ASN A 3 -20.60 -1.98 -2.50
CA ASN A 3 -19.51 -2.65 -3.20
C ASN A 3 -18.75 -1.62 -4.05
N ILE A 4 -17.70 -1.04 -3.49
CA ILE A 4 -16.79 -0.18 -4.26
C ILE A 4 -15.91 -1.08 -5.12
N GLU A 5 -16.03 -0.95 -6.44
CA GLU A 5 -15.17 -1.64 -7.42
C GLU A 5 -13.70 -1.32 -7.14
N LEU A 6 -12.92 -2.33 -6.76
CA LEU A 6 -11.51 -2.16 -6.39
C LEU A 6 -10.68 -1.53 -7.53
N GLN A 7 -10.98 -1.91 -8.77
CA GLN A 7 -10.38 -1.31 -9.96
C GLN A 7 -10.61 0.21 -10.02
N SER A 8 -11.74 0.69 -9.52
CA SER A 8 -12.04 2.12 -9.45
C SER A 8 -11.20 2.81 -8.38
N LEU A 9 -10.96 2.19 -7.22
CA LEU A 9 -10.08 2.74 -6.18
C LEU A 9 -8.63 2.85 -6.67
N VAL A 10 -8.10 1.79 -7.28
CA VAL A 10 -6.72 1.77 -7.81
C VAL A 10 -6.54 2.84 -8.89
N LYS A 11 -7.56 3.11 -9.72
CA LYS A 11 -7.53 4.20 -10.71
C LYS A 11 -7.49 5.60 -10.11
N ARG A 12 -7.87 5.77 -8.84
CA ARG A 12 -7.80 7.05 -8.13
C ARG A 12 -6.42 7.31 -7.52
N LEU A 13 -5.53 6.32 -7.45
CA LEU A 13 -4.18 6.52 -6.94
C LEU A 13 -3.36 7.42 -7.88
N THR A 14 -2.44 8.21 -7.32
CA THR A 14 -1.40 8.87 -8.12
C THR A 14 -0.53 7.84 -8.85
N PRO A 15 0.13 8.22 -9.96
CA PRO A 15 1.00 7.30 -10.70
C PRO A 15 2.09 6.65 -9.83
N LEU A 16 2.64 7.39 -8.87
CA LEU A 16 3.64 6.87 -7.93
C LEU A 16 3.04 5.77 -7.03
N LEU A 17 1.92 6.05 -6.38
CA LEU A 17 1.24 5.09 -5.50
C LEU A 17 0.84 3.83 -6.28
N LYS A 18 0.33 4.00 -7.50
CA LYS A 18 -0.07 2.90 -8.38
C LYS A 18 1.12 2.05 -8.81
N SER A 19 2.22 2.68 -9.25
CA SER A 19 3.45 1.98 -9.64
C SER A 19 4.03 1.18 -8.46
N ALA A 20 4.02 1.75 -7.25
CA ALA A 20 4.45 1.04 -6.05
C ALA A 20 3.54 -0.17 -5.73
N LEU A 21 2.23 -0.06 -5.96
CA LEU A 21 1.29 -1.17 -5.75
C LEU A 21 1.50 -2.29 -6.78
N GLU A 22 1.73 -1.94 -8.05
CA GLU A 22 2.07 -2.89 -9.11
C GLU A 22 3.40 -3.61 -8.81
N THR A 23 4.39 -2.88 -8.30
CA THR A 23 5.67 -3.47 -7.86
C THR A 23 5.46 -4.41 -6.68
N ALA A 24 4.62 -4.02 -5.71
CA ALA A 24 4.28 -4.83 -4.55
C ALA A 24 3.53 -6.13 -4.94
N ALA A 25 2.68 -6.07 -5.96
CA ALA A 25 2.04 -7.25 -6.53
C ALA A 25 3.07 -8.23 -7.10
N GLY A 26 4.05 -7.73 -7.87
CA GLY A 26 5.15 -8.55 -8.38
C GLY A 26 6.00 -9.19 -7.27
N ASP A 27 6.30 -8.42 -6.22
CA ASP A 27 7.05 -8.90 -5.06
C ASP A 27 6.29 -9.99 -4.29
N CYS A 28 4.99 -9.80 -4.06
CA CYS A 28 4.07 -10.76 -3.44
C CYS A 28 4.04 -12.09 -4.22
N VAL A 29 3.95 -12.03 -5.57
CA VAL A 29 4.04 -13.21 -6.44
C VAL A 29 5.40 -13.89 -6.32
N SER A 30 6.50 -13.14 -6.36
CA SER A 30 7.84 -13.74 -6.27
C SER A 30 8.10 -14.47 -4.95
N LYS A 31 7.49 -13.98 -3.86
CA LYS A 31 7.56 -14.56 -2.51
C LYS A 31 6.55 -15.71 -2.31
N GLY A 32 5.64 -15.92 -3.26
CA GLY A 32 4.60 -16.96 -3.20
C GLY A 32 3.55 -16.70 -2.12
N HIS A 33 3.32 -15.43 -1.76
CA HIS A 33 2.30 -15.05 -0.77
C HIS A 33 0.89 -15.08 -1.40
N PHE A 34 -0.11 -15.34 -0.57
CA PHE A 34 -1.51 -15.49 -1.01
C PHE A 34 -2.22 -14.15 -1.28
N ALA A 35 -1.80 -13.09 -0.58
CA ALA A 35 -2.39 -11.78 -0.71
C ALA A 35 -1.33 -10.68 -0.67
N ILE A 36 -1.62 -9.59 -1.39
CA ILE A 36 -0.87 -8.35 -1.35
C ILE A 36 -1.31 -7.61 -0.09
N GLU A 37 -0.49 -7.74 0.95
CA GLU A 37 -0.64 -7.00 2.20
C GLU A 37 -0.15 -5.55 2.10
N ALA A 38 -0.59 -4.70 3.04
CA ALA A 38 -0.15 -3.32 3.13
C ALA A 38 1.38 -3.21 3.28
N GLU A 39 2.03 -4.14 3.96
CA GLU A 39 3.48 -4.18 4.14
C GLU A 39 4.23 -4.33 2.81
N HIS A 40 3.70 -5.11 1.86
CA HIS A 40 4.32 -5.20 0.53
C HIS A 40 4.31 -3.83 -0.14
N TRP A 41 3.19 -3.12 -0.04
CA TRP A 41 3.05 -1.81 -0.65
C TRP A 41 3.92 -0.75 0.03
N PHE A 42 3.90 -0.69 1.37
CA PHE A 42 4.71 0.25 2.14
C PHE A 42 6.21 0.06 1.91
N VAL A 43 6.70 -1.17 1.75
CA VAL A 43 8.11 -1.41 1.38
C VAL A 43 8.45 -0.72 0.07
N GLN A 44 7.60 -0.83 -0.96
CA GLN A 44 7.84 -0.17 -2.25
C GLN A 44 7.72 1.35 -2.16
N LEU A 45 6.74 1.85 -1.40
CA LEU A 45 6.53 3.29 -1.21
C LEU A 45 7.71 3.96 -0.52
N LEU A 46 8.20 3.34 0.56
CA LEU A 46 9.35 3.83 1.31
C LEU A 46 10.63 3.80 0.47
N GLN A 47 10.77 2.87 -0.47
CA GLN A 47 11.91 2.83 -1.39
C GLN A 47 11.83 3.88 -2.50
N GLN A 48 10.63 4.13 -3.05
CA GLN A 48 10.43 4.98 -4.24
C GLN A 48 10.21 6.46 -3.91
N SER A 49 9.69 6.79 -2.72
CA SER A 49 9.24 8.15 -2.41
C SER A 49 10.12 8.86 -1.36
N LYS A 50 10.44 10.12 -1.63
CA LYS A 50 10.98 11.07 -0.63
C LYS A 50 9.88 11.77 0.16
N GLY A 51 8.63 11.75 -0.30
CA GLY A 51 7.52 12.47 0.35
C GLY A 51 7.21 11.98 1.76
N TRP A 52 7.65 10.76 2.09
CA TRP A 52 7.37 10.07 3.34
C TRP A 52 8.43 10.36 4.40
N GLU A 53 9.61 10.83 3.99
CA GLU A 53 10.72 11.13 4.89
C GLU A 53 10.32 12.20 5.91
N ALA A 54 9.58 13.23 5.48
CA ALA A 54 9.07 14.28 6.36
C ALA A 54 8.05 13.74 7.39
N ALA A 55 7.13 12.87 6.97
CA ALA A 55 6.14 12.27 7.86
C ALA A 55 6.79 11.34 8.89
N LEU A 56 7.76 10.52 8.45
CA LEU A 56 8.55 9.66 9.33
C LEU A 56 9.37 10.46 10.33
N GLN A 57 10.02 11.55 9.90
CA GLN A 57 10.75 12.47 10.77
C GLN A 57 9.82 13.09 11.83
N GLN A 58 8.64 13.56 11.43
CA GLN A 58 7.65 14.10 12.36
C GLN A 58 7.19 13.05 13.39
N ALA A 59 7.07 11.79 12.95
CA ALA A 59 6.75 10.66 13.82
C ALA A 59 7.94 10.16 14.66
N SER A 60 9.12 10.80 14.59
CA SER A 60 10.35 10.34 15.24
C SER A 60 10.73 8.89 14.88
N MET A 61 10.43 8.49 13.65
CA MET A 61 10.67 7.14 13.14
C MET A 61 11.70 7.16 12.01
N ALA A 62 12.67 6.25 12.06
CA ALA A 62 13.60 6.05 10.97
C ALA A 62 12.96 5.21 9.85
N LYS A 63 13.25 5.56 8.59
CA LYS A 63 12.80 4.82 7.41
C LYS A 63 13.26 3.35 7.46
N GLU A 64 14.48 3.12 7.89
CA GLU A 64 15.09 1.80 8.01
C GLU A 64 14.33 0.93 9.01
N SER A 65 13.95 1.50 10.17
CA SER A 65 13.16 0.79 11.17
C SER A 65 11.76 0.44 10.67
N MET A 66 11.13 1.31 9.87
CA MET A 66 9.84 0.99 9.26
C MET A 66 9.96 -0.12 8.22
N LEU A 67 10.99 -0.07 7.38
CA LEU A 67 11.29 -1.10 6.39
C LEU A 67 11.54 -2.45 7.05
N GLU A 68 12.35 -2.50 8.12
CA GLU A 68 12.62 -3.71 8.89
C GLU A 68 11.32 -4.32 9.43
N ARG A 69 10.48 -3.51 10.09
CA ARG A 69 9.18 -3.98 10.60
C ARG A 69 8.26 -4.55 9.52
N CYS A 70 8.20 -3.90 8.36
CA CYS A 70 7.39 -4.40 7.24
C CYS A 70 7.95 -5.73 6.70
N ASN A 71 9.27 -5.84 6.56
CA ASN A 71 9.91 -7.06 6.09
C ASN A 71 9.75 -8.23 7.07
N ASP A 72 9.93 -7.98 8.37
CA ASP A 72 9.72 -8.98 9.43
C ASP A 72 8.29 -9.53 9.39
N ARG A 73 7.30 -8.65 9.24
CA ARG A 73 5.91 -9.06 9.12
C ARG A 73 5.67 -9.94 7.89
N GLN A 74 6.28 -9.60 6.76
CA GLN A 74 6.21 -10.41 5.53
C GLN A 74 6.85 -11.79 5.70
N MET A 75 7.87 -11.95 6.54
CA MET A 75 8.49 -13.27 6.79
C MET A 75 7.52 -14.28 7.42
N HIS A 76 6.50 -13.79 8.13
CA HIS A 76 5.50 -14.62 8.81
C HIS A 76 4.28 -14.94 7.94
N LEU A 77 4.22 -14.44 6.70
CA LEU A 77 3.10 -14.71 5.79
C LEU A 77 3.18 -16.13 5.21
N ALA A 78 2.02 -16.75 5.03
CA ALA A 78 1.91 -18.05 4.42
C ALA A 78 2.39 -18.02 2.96
N ARG A 79 3.08 -19.09 2.54
CA ARG A 79 3.67 -19.26 1.21
C ARG A 79 3.14 -20.50 0.51
N GLY A 80 3.32 -20.55 -0.81
CA GLY A 80 2.88 -21.66 -1.67
C GLY A 80 1.64 -21.32 -2.48
N ASN A 81 1.42 -20.03 -2.75
CA ASN A 81 0.38 -19.60 -3.66
C ASN A 81 0.80 -19.82 -5.13
N ASP A 82 0.09 -20.68 -5.85
CA ASP A 82 0.29 -20.94 -7.29
C ASP A 82 -0.63 -20.10 -8.19
N SER A 83 -1.41 -19.19 -7.59
CA SER A 83 -2.39 -18.34 -8.27
C SER A 83 -2.06 -16.85 -8.15
N SER A 84 -2.74 -15.99 -8.91
CA SER A 84 -2.58 -14.54 -8.77
C SER A 84 -3.09 -14.08 -7.40
N PRO A 85 -2.26 -13.38 -6.59
CA PRO A 85 -2.67 -12.93 -5.26
C PRO A 85 -3.74 -11.84 -5.37
N SER A 86 -4.69 -11.85 -4.44
CA SER A 86 -5.66 -10.77 -4.26
C SER A 86 -5.09 -9.66 -3.37
N LEU A 87 -5.71 -8.48 -3.32
CA LEU A 87 -5.43 -7.54 -2.23
C LEU A 87 -6.00 -8.10 -0.92
N SER A 88 -5.30 -7.88 0.18
CA SER A 88 -5.84 -8.25 1.49
C SER A 88 -7.00 -7.35 1.89
N PRO A 89 -7.93 -7.83 2.74
CA PRO A 89 -9.04 -7.00 3.23
C PRO A 89 -8.56 -5.70 3.90
N GLU A 90 -7.47 -5.78 4.65
CA GLU A 90 -6.87 -4.63 5.35
C GLU A 90 -6.36 -3.57 4.36
N LEU A 91 -5.70 -4.00 3.29
CA LEU A 91 -5.26 -3.09 2.23
C LEU A 91 -6.45 -2.47 1.47
N VAL A 92 -7.52 -3.23 1.25
CA VAL A 92 -8.74 -2.70 0.62
C VAL A 92 -9.39 -1.62 1.49
N GLU A 93 -9.47 -1.83 2.80
CA GLU A 93 -9.98 -0.81 3.73
C GLU A 93 -9.09 0.44 3.74
N LEU A 94 -7.76 0.28 3.79
CA LEU A 94 -6.82 1.40 3.69
C LEU A 94 -7.06 2.25 2.43
N LEU A 95 -7.25 1.60 1.28
CA LEU A 95 -7.54 2.31 0.01
C LEU A 95 -8.88 3.06 0.04
N LYS A 96 -9.89 2.52 0.71
CA LYS A 96 -11.19 3.19 0.89
C LYS A 96 -11.06 4.40 1.79
N ASP A 97 -10.36 4.27 2.91
CA ASP A 97 -10.12 5.36 3.85
C ASP A 97 -9.33 6.50 3.19
N ALA A 98 -8.26 6.17 2.47
CA ALA A 98 -7.48 7.14 1.72
C ALA A 98 -8.30 7.87 0.65
N TRP A 99 -9.20 7.16 -0.04
CA TRP A 99 -10.15 7.78 -0.98
C TRP A 99 -11.16 8.68 -0.30
N MET A 100 -11.67 8.27 0.87
CA MET A 100 -12.61 9.07 1.65
C MET A 100 -11.95 10.37 2.12
N LEU A 101 -10.71 10.32 2.61
CA LEU A 101 -9.93 11.50 2.98
C LEU A 101 -9.71 12.42 1.78
N ALA A 102 -9.22 11.88 0.65
CA ALA A 102 -8.96 12.67 -0.55
C ALA A 102 -10.21 13.38 -1.08
N SER A 103 -11.32 12.64 -1.19
CA SER A 103 -12.55 13.13 -1.81
C SER A 103 -13.37 14.05 -0.90
N LEU A 104 -13.46 13.76 0.41
CA LEU A 104 -14.30 14.52 1.34
C LEU A 104 -13.53 15.68 1.98
N ASN A 105 -12.31 15.45 2.45
CA ASN A 105 -11.58 16.44 3.26
C ASN A 105 -10.77 17.39 2.38
N ASN A 106 -10.20 16.87 1.30
CA ASN A 106 -9.28 17.62 0.44
C ASN A 106 -9.88 18.02 -0.90
N GLN A 107 -11.10 17.57 -1.22
CA GLN A 107 -11.79 17.78 -2.51
C GLN A 107 -10.94 17.37 -3.72
N GLN A 108 -10.05 16.41 -3.54
CA GLN A 108 -9.19 15.87 -4.58
C GLN A 108 -9.86 14.69 -5.27
N SER A 109 -9.63 14.59 -6.58
CA SER A 109 -10.12 13.46 -7.39
C SER A 109 -9.10 12.32 -7.47
N VAL A 110 -7.99 12.42 -6.75
CA VAL A 110 -6.87 11.48 -6.70
C VAL A 110 -6.36 11.30 -5.28
N VAL A 111 -5.90 10.10 -4.96
CA VAL A 111 -5.26 9.72 -3.70
C VAL A 111 -3.74 9.80 -3.90
N ASN A 112 -3.09 10.71 -3.18
CA ASN A 112 -1.63 10.81 -3.06
C ASN A 112 -1.12 10.29 -1.70
N GLU A 113 0.19 10.29 -1.53
CA GLU A 113 0.89 9.83 -0.31
C GLU A 113 0.44 10.46 1.01
N PHE A 114 -0.15 11.66 1.03
CA PHE A 114 -0.60 12.32 2.27
C PHE A 114 -1.93 11.77 2.80
N HIS A 115 -2.65 10.98 2.01
CA HIS A 115 -3.91 10.36 2.44
C HIS A 115 -3.70 8.93 2.97
N LEU A 116 -2.48 8.39 2.87
CA LEU A 116 -2.07 7.11 3.43
C LEU A 116 -1.44 7.33 4.82
#